data_AF-A0A7V6JH77-F1
#
_entry.id   AF-A0A7V6JH77-F1
#
_cell.length_a   1.000
_cell.length_b   1.000
_cell.length_c   1.000
_cell.angle_alpha   90.00
_cell.angle_beta   90.00
_cell.angle_gamma   90.00
#
_symmetry.space_group_name_H-M   'P 1'
#
loop_
_entity.id
_entity.type
_entity.pdbx_description
1 polymer ?
#
loop_
_entity_poly.entity_id
_entity_poly.type
_entity_poly.pdbx_seq_one_letter_code
_entity_poly.pdbx_strand_id
1 'polypeptide(L)'
;MDILKFDRFDMLKKPIRQRHFLRPITWLLSYPAVWAHRVKIIKVGMKGLKPPYLLLCNHNSFIDFKVTTAAIFPHRANYIVAIDGFIGREWLLRNVGCICKRKFTNDTVMVRHMKKVANNGDVIVLYPEARYSLCGTNAVLPESLGKLAKLLKIPVVTLIMHGHHVNSPFWNLKNRKVKSMEAVLTHLITKEEVTTLDYKEINERINTAFKYDDFAWQKDRKIRISSPDRAKGLHKVLYHCPNCYAQYHMMSGENRLWCNSCKKEWQMSEYGELSAVTGKTEFTHIPDWYEWEREQVRKEIERGTYRFESEVNVDTLPNAKGFINLGKGKLIHDINGFLLEGEYQGKPYSVSISGKSLYSCHIEYNYLGKYGDCIDLNTLTDTYYIYPQCNHFSVTKIALATEEIYKIWRTSHVKVILSQQNA
;
A
#
# COMPACT_ATOMS: atom_id res chain seq x y z
N MET A 1 17.22 15.23 -15.51
CA MET A 1 18.62 14.85 -15.76
C MET A 1 19.00 13.83 -14.70
N ASP A 2 19.59 12.68 -15.06
CA ASP A 2 20.08 11.69 -14.10
C ASP A 2 21.28 12.29 -13.34
N ILE A 3 21.02 12.84 -12.15
CA ILE A 3 22.00 13.64 -11.40
C ILE A 3 23.14 12.77 -10.85
N LEU A 4 22.90 11.46 -10.68
CA LEU A 4 23.85 10.51 -10.11
C LEU A 4 24.04 9.30 -11.04
N LYS A 5 25.30 8.99 -11.36
CA LYS A 5 25.69 7.85 -12.22
C LYS A 5 25.64 6.55 -11.41
N PHE A 6 24.45 6.01 -11.20
CA PHE A 6 24.26 4.67 -10.65
C PHE A 6 23.89 3.68 -11.76
N ASP A 7 24.36 2.43 -11.64
CA ASP A 7 23.81 1.32 -12.42
C ASP A 7 22.30 1.23 -12.15
N ARG A 8 21.47 1.32 -13.19
CA ARG A 8 20.01 1.27 -13.03
C ARG A 8 19.50 -0.15 -13.17
N PHE A 9 18.41 -0.46 -12.46
CA PHE A 9 17.70 -1.72 -12.65
C PHE A 9 17.25 -1.88 -14.11
N ASP A 10 17.49 -3.04 -14.71
CA ASP A 10 17.00 -3.33 -16.06
C ASP A 10 15.48 -3.60 -16.03
N MET A 11 14.72 -2.52 -16.21
CA MET A 11 13.26 -2.52 -16.32
C MET A 11 12.78 -3.08 -17.67
N LEU A 12 13.65 -3.09 -18.69
CA LEU A 12 13.32 -3.55 -20.05
C LEU A 12 13.45 -5.07 -20.20
N LYS A 13 14.20 -5.72 -19.31
CA LYS A 13 14.33 -7.19 -19.27
C LYS A 13 12.97 -7.86 -19.24
N LYS A 14 12.68 -8.58 -20.33
CA LYS A 14 11.38 -9.21 -20.58
C LYS A 14 11.02 -10.17 -19.42
N PRO A 15 9.73 -10.25 -19.04
CA PRO A 15 9.27 -11.18 -18.03
C PRO A 15 9.55 -12.62 -18.48
N ILE A 16 10.03 -13.41 -17.53
CA ILE A 16 10.25 -14.84 -17.70
C ILE A 16 9.01 -15.54 -17.14
N ARG A 17 8.56 -16.61 -17.81
CA ARG A 17 7.50 -17.46 -17.26
C ARG A 17 8.02 -18.14 -15.99
N GLN A 18 7.16 -18.30 -14.98
CA GLN A 18 7.53 -19.05 -13.79
C GLN A 18 8.08 -20.43 -14.18
N ARG A 19 9.34 -20.70 -13.79
CA ARG A 19 10.01 -21.94 -14.17
C ARG A 19 9.31 -23.15 -13.57
N HIS A 20 9.11 -24.18 -14.39
CA HIS A 20 8.33 -25.37 -14.01
C HIS A 20 8.83 -26.04 -12.73
N PHE A 21 10.14 -26.18 -12.57
CA PHE A 21 10.74 -26.83 -11.41
C PHE A 21 10.63 -26.01 -10.11
N LEU A 22 10.38 -24.70 -10.19
CA LEU A 22 10.16 -23.85 -9.01
C LEU A 22 8.70 -23.88 -8.54
N ARG A 23 7.76 -24.37 -9.36
CA ARG A 23 6.33 -24.38 -9.02
C ARG A 23 6.01 -25.26 -7.80
N PRO A 24 6.49 -26.53 -7.72
CA PRO A 24 6.27 -27.35 -6.53
C PRO A 24 6.80 -26.69 -5.25
N ILE A 25 7.96 -26.01 -5.34
CA ILE A 25 8.55 -25.27 -4.23
C ILE A 25 7.61 -24.12 -3.80
N THR A 26 7.07 -23.35 -4.75
CA THR A 26 6.13 -22.27 -4.40
C THR A 26 4.86 -22.79 -3.69
N TRP A 27 4.38 -23.97 -4.08
CA TRP A 27 3.24 -24.61 -3.40
C TRP A 27 3.62 -25.08 -2.01
N LEU A 28 4.75 -25.77 -1.87
CA LEU A 28 5.26 -26.24 -0.59
C LEU A 28 5.46 -25.10 0.42
N LEU A 29 5.89 -23.93 -0.04
CA LEU A 29 6.08 -22.74 0.82
C LEU A 29 4.77 -22.00 1.16
N SER A 30 3.71 -22.21 0.38
CA SER A 30 2.44 -21.48 0.50
C SER A 30 1.39 -22.25 1.31
N TYR A 31 1.15 -23.52 0.98
CA TYR A 31 0.08 -24.32 1.56
C TYR A 31 0.15 -24.48 3.09
N PRO A 32 1.33 -24.65 3.73
CA PRO A 32 1.40 -24.73 5.18
C PRO A 32 0.82 -23.51 5.89
N ALA A 33 1.03 -22.31 5.34
CA ALA A 33 0.45 -21.10 5.91
C ALA A 33 -1.07 -21.05 5.71
N VAL A 34 -1.55 -21.44 4.53
CA VAL A 34 -2.98 -21.52 4.20
C VAL A 34 -3.71 -22.47 5.15
N TRP A 35 -3.13 -23.65 5.41
CA TRP A 35 -3.68 -24.64 6.35
C TRP A 35 -3.58 -24.18 7.80
N ALA A 36 -2.44 -23.62 8.20
CA ALA A 36 -2.24 -23.10 9.55
C ALA A 36 -3.30 -22.05 9.90
N HIS A 37 -3.66 -21.18 8.95
CA HIS A 37 -4.69 -20.15 9.13
C HIS A 37 -6.11 -20.62 8.80
N ARG A 38 -6.30 -21.89 8.39
CA ARG A 38 -7.59 -22.48 7.97
C ARG A 38 -8.31 -21.59 6.95
N VAL A 39 -7.57 -21.09 5.97
CA VAL A 39 -8.08 -20.14 4.99
C VAL A 39 -9.15 -20.82 4.12
N LYS A 40 -10.35 -20.23 4.08
CA LYS A 40 -11.44 -20.65 3.19
C LYS A 40 -11.38 -19.88 1.89
N ILE A 41 -11.08 -20.59 0.80
CA ILE A 41 -11.04 -20.01 -0.55
C ILE A 41 -12.40 -20.22 -1.22
N ILE A 42 -13.13 -19.13 -1.46
CA ILE A 42 -14.46 -19.12 -2.09
C ILE A 42 -14.28 -18.68 -3.54
N LYS A 43 -14.84 -19.42 -4.49
CA LYS A 43 -14.75 -19.10 -5.93
C LYS A 43 -16.13 -18.71 -6.46
N VAL A 44 -16.27 -17.47 -6.92
CA VAL A 44 -17.54 -16.90 -7.45
C VAL A 44 -17.39 -16.67 -8.95
N GLY A 45 -18.25 -17.30 -9.76
CA GLY A 45 -18.22 -17.12 -11.22
C GLY A 45 -16.97 -17.69 -11.93
N MET A 46 -16.13 -18.46 -11.23
CA MET A 46 -14.85 -18.97 -11.77
C MET A 46 -14.99 -20.28 -12.55
N LYS A 47 -16.18 -20.89 -12.62
CA LYS A 47 -16.39 -22.17 -13.30
C LYS A 47 -16.08 -22.04 -14.79
N GLY A 48 -15.13 -22.84 -15.28
CA GLY A 48 -14.72 -22.83 -16.70
C GLY A 48 -13.73 -21.73 -17.09
N LEU A 49 -13.49 -20.73 -16.23
CA LEU A 49 -12.49 -19.70 -16.50
C LEU A 49 -11.07 -20.29 -16.42
N LYS A 50 -10.28 -20.05 -17.47
CA LYS A 50 -8.86 -20.45 -17.55
C LYS A 50 -8.01 -19.21 -17.82
N PRO A 51 -6.73 -19.19 -17.40
CA PRO A 51 -5.79 -18.16 -17.80
C PRO A 51 -5.70 -17.98 -19.33
N PRO A 52 -5.38 -16.78 -19.83
CA PRO A 52 -4.94 -15.61 -19.08
C PRO A 52 -6.10 -14.77 -18.53
N TYR A 53 -5.90 -14.21 -17.34
CA TYR A 53 -6.76 -13.17 -16.75
C TYR A 53 -5.92 -12.24 -15.87
N LEU A 54 -6.40 -11.01 -15.68
CA LEU A 54 -5.83 -10.05 -14.73
C LEU A 54 -6.42 -10.31 -13.35
N LEU A 55 -5.58 -10.72 -12.40
CA LEU A 55 -5.94 -10.91 -11.00
C LEU A 55 -5.57 -9.68 -10.18
N LEU A 56 -6.57 -9.04 -9.59
CA LEU A 56 -6.43 -7.90 -8.68
C LEU A 56 -6.65 -8.35 -7.23
N CYS A 57 -5.67 -8.15 -6.37
CA CYS A 57 -5.74 -8.57 -4.96
C CYS A 57 -5.70 -7.36 -4.01
N ASN A 58 -6.46 -7.38 -2.91
CA ASN A 58 -6.24 -6.44 -1.81
C ASN A 58 -4.96 -6.78 -1.04
N HIS A 59 -4.32 -5.78 -0.42
CA HIS A 59 -3.01 -5.97 0.21
C HIS A 59 -2.99 -5.52 1.68
N ASN A 60 -2.83 -6.46 2.60
CA ASN A 60 -2.80 -6.14 4.03
C ASN A 60 -1.69 -6.85 4.80
N SER A 61 -1.13 -7.96 4.28
CA SER A 61 -0.06 -8.66 4.98
C SER A 61 0.77 -9.58 4.06
N PHE A 62 1.86 -10.12 4.56
CA PHE A 62 2.69 -11.03 3.76
C PHE A 62 2.01 -12.36 3.40
N ILE A 63 0.97 -12.80 4.13
CA ILE A 63 0.27 -14.06 3.84
C ILE A 63 -0.50 -14.00 2.50
N ASP A 64 -0.79 -12.81 1.99
CA ASP A 64 -1.55 -12.56 0.77
C ASP A 64 -0.96 -13.31 -0.43
N PHE A 65 0.37 -13.34 -0.56
CA PHE A 65 1.06 -14.05 -1.65
C PHE A 65 0.89 -15.57 -1.58
N LYS A 66 0.86 -16.13 -0.36
CA LYS A 66 0.69 -17.57 -0.14
C LYS A 66 -0.75 -18.00 -0.43
N VAL A 67 -1.71 -17.21 0.02
CA VAL A 67 -3.14 -17.45 -0.24
C VAL A 67 -3.45 -17.27 -1.72
N THR A 68 -2.90 -16.24 -2.37
CA THR A 68 -3.02 -16.06 -3.83
C THR A 68 -2.51 -17.27 -4.59
N THR A 69 -1.33 -17.79 -4.23
CA THR A 69 -0.75 -19.00 -4.84
C THR A 69 -1.68 -20.21 -4.71
N ALA A 70 -2.31 -20.40 -3.54
CA ALA A 70 -3.27 -21.48 -3.34
C ALA A 70 -4.60 -21.25 -4.09
N ALA A 71 -5.09 -20.01 -4.16
CA ALA A 71 -6.37 -19.68 -4.79
C ALA A 71 -6.38 -19.94 -6.30
N ILE A 72 -5.25 -19.67 -6.96
CA ILE A 72 -5.10 -19.86 -8.40
C ILE A 72 -4.58 -21.24 -8.79
N PHE A 73 -4.33 -22.14 -7.83
CA PHE A 73 -3.83 -23.48 -8.13
C PHE A 73 -4.72 -24.19 -9.17
N PRO A 74 -4.14 -24.88 -10.17
CA PRO A 74 -2.71 -25.14 -10.40
C PRO A 74 -2.04 -24.13 -11.37
N HIS A 75 -2.66 -22.98 -11.65
CA HIS A 75 -2.23 -22.07 -12.69
C HIS A 75 -0.92 -21.35 -12.37
N ARG A 76 -0.20 -20.94 -13.42
CA ARG A 76 0.99 -20.10 -13.31
C ARG A 76 0.60 -18.65 -13.15
N ALA A 77 1.42 -17.91 -12.43
CA ALA A 77 1.28 -16.48 -12.26
C ALA A 77 2.60 -15.75 -12.47
N ASN A 78 2.48 -14.53 -12.97
CA ASN A 78 3.52 -13.53 -12.93
C ASN A 78 3.07 -12.39 -12.01
N TYR A 79 3.92 -12.05 -11.03
CA TYR A 79 3.60 -11.08 -9.99
C TYR A 79 4.29 -9.75 -10.27
N ILE A 80 3.56 -8.65 -10.16
CA ILE A 80 4.17 -7.31 -10.19
C ILE A 80 4.66 -7.01 -8.77
N VAL A 81 5.98 -6.85 -8.62
CA VAL A 81 6.65 -6.73 -7.32
C VAL A 81 7.49 -5.45 -7.30
N ALA A 82 7.44 -4.74 -6.19
CA ALA A 82 8.23 -3.54 -6.00
C ALA A 82 9.74 -3.84 -5.93
N ILE A 83 10.58 -2.85 -6.30
CA ILE A 83 12.03 -3.06 -6.45
C ILE A 83 12.73 -3.49 -5.16
N ASP A 84 12.21 -3.12 -4.00
CA ASP A 84 12.70 -3.52 -2.68
C ASP A 84 12.64 -5.03 -2.48
N GLY A 85 11.63 -5.70 -3.05
CA GLY A 85 11.58 -7.15 -3.11
C GLY A 85 12.75 -7.79 -3.86
N PHE A 86 13.34 -7.08 -4.83
CA PHE A 86 14.43 -7.56 -5.69
C PHE A 86 15.82 -7.49 -5.03
N ILE A 87 15.97 -6.80 -3.89
CA ILE A 87 17.26 -6.64 -3.21
C ILE A 87 17.90 -8.01 -2.91
N GLY A 88 19.08 -8.25 -3.48
CA GLY A 88 19.85 -9.50 -3.34
C GLY A 88 19.19 -10.74 -3.94
N ARG A 89 18.05 -10.61 -4.65
CA ARG A 89 17.20 -11.74 -5.07
C ARG A 89 16.71 -11.64 -6.51
N GLU A 90 17.27 -10.75 -7.32
CA GLU A 90 16.79 -10.48 -8.69
C GLU A 90 16.68 -11.74 -9.54
N TRP A 91 17.74 -12.57 -9.56
CA TRP A 91 17.73 -13.79 -10.36
C TRP A 91 16.57 -14.71 -9.95
N LEU A 92 16.38 -14.94 -8.65
CA LEU A 92 15.32 -15.81 -8.15
C LEU A 92 13.95 -15.25 -8.52
N LEU A 93 13.70 -13.97 -8.22
CA LEU A 93 12.40 -13.33 -8.45
C LEU A 93 12.02 -13.31 -9.92
N ARG A 94 12.96 -13.01 -10.82
CA ARG A 94 12.69 -13.12 -12.26
C ARG A 94 12.31 -14.54 -12.67
N ASN A 95 12.97 -15.56 -12.13
CA ASN A 95 12.71 -16.97 -12.49
C ASN A 95 11.43 -17.55 -11.88
N VAL A 96 10.91 -16.97 -10.78
CA VAL A 96 9.57 -17.30 -10.26
C VAL A 96 8.46 -16.46 -10.90
N GLY A 97 8.78 -15.64 -11.90
CA GLY A 97 7.80 -14.88 -12.68
C GLY A 97 7.51 -13.48 -12.16
N CYS A 98 8.30 -12.93 -11.24
CA CYS A 98 8.12 -11.56 -10.78
C CYS A 98 8.59 -10.56 -11.84
N ILE A 99 7.87 -9.45 -11.93
CA ILE A 99 8.17 -8.31 -12.79
C ILE A 99 8.35 -7.09 -11.90
N CYS A 100 9.52 -6.47 -11.99
CA CYS A 100 9.85 -5.31 -11.17
C CYS A 100 8.99 -4.10 -11.56
N LYS A 101 8.56 -3.34 -10.56
CA LYS A 101 7.87 -2.07 -10.69
C LYS A 101 8.39 -1.10 -9.63
N ARG A 102 8.38 0.20 -9.93
CA ARG A 102 8.48 1.26 -8.91
C ARG A 102 7.10 1.78 -8.56
N LYS A 103 6.79 1.90 -7.26
CA LYS A 103 5.44 2.21 -6.77
C LYS A 103 5.01 3.60 -7.24
N PHE A 104 3.70 3.80 -7.45
CA PHE A 104 3.14 5.11 -7.81
C PHE A 104 3.73 5.79 -9.06
N THR A 105 4.37 5.02 -9.96
CA THR A 105 4.87 5.51 -11.26
C THR A 105 4.00 5.06 -12.44
N ASN A 106 3.96 5.90 -13.47
CA ASN A 106 3.29 5.62 -14.75
C ASN A 106 4.24 4.94 -15.73
N ASP A 107 4.50 3.65 -15.50
CA ASP A 107 5.40 2.86 -16.34
C ASP A 107 4.67 2.21 -17.53
N THR A 108 4.93 2.69 -18.74
CA THR A 108 4.38 2.11 -19.98
C THR A 108 5.03 0.79 -20.37
N VAL A 109 6.27 0.52 -19.92
CA VAL A 109 6.96 -0.76 -20.12
C VAL A 109 6.19 -1.86 -19.40
N MET A 110 5.65 -1.55 -18.22
CA MET A 110 4.84 -2.49 -17.46
C MET A 110 3.66 -3.04 -18.27
N VAL A 111 2.93 -2.18 -18.99
CA VAL A 111 1.81 -2.62 -19.84
C VAL A 111 2.28 -3.60 -20.93
N ARG A 112 3.47 -3.39 -21.51
CA ARG A 112 4.04 -4.31 -22.51
C ARG A 112 4.41 -5.65 -21.88
N HIS A 113 4.97 -5.65 -20.67
CA HIS A 113 5.28 -6.88 -19.94
C HIS A 113 4.02 -7.66 -19.58
N MET A 114 2.96 -6.98 -19.13
CA MET A 114 1.66 -7.61 -18.85
C MET A 114 1.07 -8.24 -20.11
N LYS A 115 1.10 -7.55 -21.27
CA LYS A 115 0.67 -8.14 -22.55
C LYS A 115 1.45 -9.40 -22.90
N LYS A 116 2.76 -9.42 -22.66
CA LYS A 116 3.59 -10.62 -22.87
C LYS A 116 3.16 -11.78 -21.97
N VAL A 117 2.86 -11.52 -20.69
CA VAL A 117 2.33 -12.55 -19.77
C VAL A 117 0.98 -13.07 -20.25
N ALA A 118 0.07 -12.18 -20.67
CA ALA A 118 -1.22 -12.57 -21.22
C ALA A 118 -1.06 -13.46 -22.47
N ASN A 119 -0.16 -13.10 -23.39
CA ASN A 119 0.13 -13.88 -24.59
C ASN A 119 0.75 -15.26 -24.27
N ASN A 120 1.44 -15.39 -23.14
CA ASN A 120 1.94 -16.68 -22.66
C ASN A 120 0.82 -17.57 -22.10
N GLY A 121 -0.37 -17.02 -21.82
CA GLY A 121 -1.47 -17.72 -21.17
C GLY A 121 -1.29 -17.89 -19.67
N ASP A 122 -0.55 -17.00 -19.00
CA ASP A 122 -0.32 -17.02 -17.55
C ASP A 122 -1.22 -15.99 -16.83
N VAL A 123 -1.44 -16.16 -15.53
CA VAL A 123 -2.18 -15.20 -14.69
C VAL A 123 -1.30 -13.97 -14.42
N ILE A 124 -1.85 -12.77 -14.55
CA ILE A 124 -1.16 -11.54 -14.15
C ILE A 124 -1.65 -11.15 -12.76
N VAL A 125 -0.77 -11.14 -11.76
CA VAL A 125 -1.14 -10.77 -10.38
C VAL A 125 -0.68 -9.34 -10.09
N LEU A 126 -1.64 -8.49 -9.72
CA LEU A 126 -1.43 -7.10 -9.35
C LEU A 126 -2.11 -6.81 -8.01
N TYR A 127 -1.38 -6.16 -7.10
CA TYR A 127 -1.95 -5.52 -5.91
C TYR A 127 -2.10 -4.02 -6.23
N PRO A 128 -3.27 -3.55 -6.68
CA PRO A 128 -3.42 -2.22 -7.24
C PRO A 128 -3.32 -1.09 -6.20
N GLU A 129 -3.52 -1.42 -4.92
CA GLU A 129 -3.31 -0.51 -3.78
C GLU A 129 -1.83 -0.12 -3.60
N ALA A 130 -0.90 -0.88 -4.21
CA ALA A 130 0.54 -0.64 -4.27
C ALA A 130 1.29 -0.56 -2.92
N ARG A 131 0.60 -0.74 -1.81
CA ARG A 131 1.11 -0.81 -0.44
C ARG A 131 0.15 -1.64 0.42
N TYR A 132 0.59 -2.04 1.62
CA TYR A 132 -0.32 -2.61 2.61
C TYR A 132 -1.33 -1.55 3.08
N SER A 133 -2.57 -1.98 3.35
CA SER A 133 -3.53 -1.13 4.04
C SER A 133 -2.99 -0.70 5.39
N LEU A 134 -3.12 0.60 5.68
CA LEU A 134 -2.72 1.18 6.95
C LEU A 134 -3.70 0.82 8.06
N CYS A 135 -4.98 0.65 7.74
CA CYS A 135 -6.07 0.56 8.72
C CYS A 135 -7.08 -0.58 8.45
N GLY A 136 -6.72 -1.57 7.62
CA GLY A 136 -7.56 -2.76 7.38
C GLY A 136 -8.75 -2.51 6.45
N THR A 137 -8.81 -1.34 5.84
CA THR A 137 -9.77 -0.94 4.82
C THR A 137 -9.06 -0.67 3.49
N ASN A 138 -9.84 -0.48 2.43
CA ASN A 138 -9.28 -0.28 1.10
C ASN A 138 -8.49 1.03 0.95
N ALA A 139 -7.37 0.96 0.25
CA ALA A 139 -6.62 2.15 -0.14
C ALA A 139 -7.19 2.76 -1.43
N VAL A 140 -6.71 3.95 -1.78
CA VAL A 140 -7.04 4.56 -3.08
C VAL A 140 -6.50 3.68 -4.22
N LEU A 141 -7.36 3.42 -5.21
CA LEU A 141 -6.99 2.71 -6.42
C LEU A 141 -6.68 3.68 -7.56
N PRO A 142 -5.73 3.37 -8.45
CA PRO A 142 -5.46 4.22 -9.59
C PRO A 142 -6.59 4.18 -10.62
N GLU A 143 -7.06 5.34 -11.08
CA GLU A 143 -8.06 5.47 -12.15
C GLU A 143 -7.63 4.82 -13.49
N SER A 144 -6.35 4.48 -13.64
CA SER A 144 -5.83 3.83 -14.83
C SER A 144 -6.13 2.32 -14.89
N LEU A 145 -6.69 1.69 -13.84
CA LEU A 145 -6.95 0.24 -13.83
C LEU A 145 -7.92 -0.20 -14.93
N GLY A 146 -9.00 0.56 -15.14
CA GLY A 146 -9.98 0.26 -16.18
C GLY A 146 -9.36 0.40 -17.57
N LYS A 147 -8.49 1.41 -17.77
CA LYS A 147 -7.73 1.56 -19.02
C LYS A 147 -6.78 0.38 -19.22
N LEU A 148 -6.09 -0.07 -18.16
CA LEU A 148 -5.23 -1.24 -18.19
C LEU A 148 -6.01 -2.50 -18.59
N ALA A 149 -7.16 -2.75 -17.98
CA ALA A 149 -8.02 -3.89 -18.32
C ALA A 149 -8.42 -3.87 -19.80
N LYS A 150 -8.91 -2.72 -20.32
CA LYS A 150 -9.25 -2.56 -21.74
C LYS A 150 -8.06 -2.78 -22.68
N LEU A 151 -6.86 -2.35 -22.27
CA LEU A 151 -5.63 -2.53 -23.06
C LEU A 151 -5.18 -4.00 -23.11
N LEU A 152 -5.43 -4.79 -22.07
CA LEU A 152 -5.08 -6.20 -22.02
C LEU A 152 -6.10 -7.09 -22.76
N LYS A 153 -7.39 -6.71 -22.81
CA LYS A 153 -8.46 -7.46 -23.48
C LYS A 153 -8.59 -8.92 -22.97
N ILE A 154 -8.38 -9.11 -21.67
CA ILE A 154 -8.54 -10.39 -20.96
C ILE A 154 -9.50 -10.19 -19.78
N PRO A 155 -10.13 -11.26 -19.25
CA PRO A 155 -10.99 -11.17 -18.08
C PRO A 155 -10.30 -10.53 -16.87
N VAL A 156 -11.09 -9.89 -16.02
CA VAL A 156 -10.65 -9.33 -14.73
C VAL A 156 -11.24 -10.17 -13.61
N VAL A 157 -10.36 -10.61 -12.70
CA VAL A 157 -10.68 -11.40 -11.52
C VAL A 157 -10.20 -10.63 -10.30
N THR A 158 -10.98 -10.62 -9.22
CA THR A 158 -10.54 -10.10 -7.92
C THR A 158 -10.30 -11.22 -6.93
N LEU A 159 -9.35 -11.03 -6.01
CA LEU A 159 -9.17 -11.86 -4.83
C LEU A 159 -9.19 -10.93 -3.61
N ILE A 160 -10.32 -10.89 -2.91
CA ILE A 160 -10.47 -10.10 -1.69
C ILE A 160 -10.28 -11.05 -0.50
N MET A 161 -9.22 -10.81 0.26
CA MET A 161 -8.89 -11.56 1.45
C MET A 161 -9.36 -10.80 2.71
N HIS A 162 -9.80 -11.57 3.70
CA HIS A 162 -10.23 -11.10 5.02
C HIS A 162 -9.52 -11.88 6.13
N GLY A 163 -9.33 -11.22 7.27
CA GLY A 163 -8.62 -11.68 8.45
C GLY A 163 -7.11 -11.46 8.41
N HIS A 164 -6.55 -11.05 7.27
CA HIS A 164 -5.12 -10.86 7.10
C HIS A 164 -4.57 -9.58 7.76
N HIS A 165 -5.33 -8.49 7.77
CA HIS A 165 -4.92 -7.26 8.43
C HIS A 165 -4.93 -7.47 9.94
N VAL A 166 -6.04 -7.94 10.50
CA VAL A 166 -6.17 -8.13 11.95
C VAL A 166 -5.19 -9.18 12.49
N ASN A 167 -4.71 -10.09 11.63
CA ASN A 167 -3.68 -11.08 11.95
C ASN A 167 -2.26 -10.52 12.07
N SER A 168 -1.89 -9.58 11.20
CA SER A 168 -0.53 -9.07 11.08
C SER A 168 -0.56 -7.70 10.40
N PRO A 169 -1.12 -6.68 11.07
CA PRO A 169 -1.31 -5.38 10.44
C PRO A 169 0.04 -4.73 10.13
N PHE A 170 0.05 -3.79 9.18
CA PHE A 170 1.30 -3.17 8.72
C PHE A 170 2.13 -2.51 9.83
N TRP A 171 1.45 -1.95 10.84
CA TRP A 171 2.05 -1.33 12.03
C TRP A 171 2.47 -2.34 13.12
N ASN A 172 2.17 -3.63 12.97
CA ASN A 172 2.59 -4.70 13.87
C ASN A 172 2.63 -6.06 13.16
N LEU A 173 3.81 -6.40 12.62
CA LEU A 173 4.03 -7.59 11.78
C LEU A 173 4.07 -8.92 12.55
N LYS A 174 3.77 -8.92 13.86
CA LYS A 174 3.73 -10.14 14.66
C LYS A 174 2.49 -10.95 14.26
N ASN A 175 2.70 -12.17 13.79
CA ASN A 175 1.62 -13.07 13.42
C ASN A 175 0.78 -13.45 14.66
N ARG A 176 -0.49 -13.03 14.68
CA ARG A 176 -1.47 -13.30 15.75
C ARG A 176 -2.19 -14.64 15.61
N LYS A 177 -1.84 -15.45 14.61
CA LYS A 177 -2.33 -16.80 14.34
C LYS A 177 -3.86 -16.87 14.15
N VAL A 178 -4.46 -15.80 13.62
CA VAL A 178 -5.90 -15.72 13.29
C VAL A 178 -6.29 -16.92 12.43
N LYS A 179 -7.36 -17.61 12.81
CA LYS A 179 -7.90 -18.76 12.08
C LYS A 179 -9.13 -18.35 11.28
N SER A 180 -9.51 -19.20 10.34
CA SER A 180 -10.74 -19.04 9.55
C SER A 180 -10.75 -17.77 8.71
N MET A 181 -9.57 -17.37 8.21
CA MET A 181 -9.47 -16.32 7.19
C MET A 181 -10.27 -16.70 5.95
N GLU A 182 -10.77 -15.70 5.22
CA GLU A 182 -11.55 -15.91 4.01
C GLU A 182 -10.85 -15.26 2.82
N ALA A 183 -10.90 -15.90 1.66
CA ALA A 183 -10.39 -15.34 0.41
C ALA A 183 -11.40 -15.58 -0.71
N VAL A 184 -12.00 -14.52 -1.24
CA VAL A 184 -13.07 -14.57 -2.23
C VAL A 184 -12.50 -14.24 -3.61
N LEU A 185 -12.38 -15.28 -4.46
CA LEU A 185 -11.91 -15.19 -5.83
C LEU A 185 -13.11 -15.04 -6.78
N THR A 186 -13.29 -13.86 -7.36
CA THR A 186 -14.48 -13.51 -8.15
C THR A 186 -14.12 -13.19 -9.59
N HIS A 187 -14.76 -13.85 -10.55
CA HIS A 187 -14.74 -13.44 -11.95
C HIS A 187 -15.57 -12.16 -12.09
N LEU A 188 -14.90 -11.01 -12.01
CA LEU A 188 -15.55 -9.71 -11.87
C LEU A 188 -16.02 -9.15 -13.22
N ILE A 189 -15.20 -9.31 -14.26
CA ILE A 189 -15.46 -8.75 -15.60
C ILE A 189 -15.06 -9.79 -16.63
N THR A 190 -16.02 -10.17 -17.48
CA THR A 190 -15.79 -11.14 -18.55
C THR A 190 -14.97 -10.55 -19.69
N LYS A 191 -14.49 -11.40 -20.60
CA LYS A 191 -13.72 -10.94 -21.76
C LYS A 191 -14.58 -10.05 -22.67
N GLU A 192 -15.85 -10.40 -22.83
CA GLU A 192 -16.85 -9.69 -23.62
C GLU A 192 -17.21 -8.35 -23.00
N GLU A 193 -17.32 -8.30 -21.67
CA GLU A 193 -17.53 -7.05 -20.94
C GLU A 193 -16.32 -6.11 -21.03
N VAL A 194 -15.09 -6.62 -20.93
CA VAL A 194 -13.87 -5.79 -21.04
C VAL A 194 -13.78 -5.06 -22.39
N THR A 195 -14.29 -5.64 -23.48
CA THR A 195 -14.27 -4.98 -24.80
C THR A 195 -15.41 -3.98 -24.99
N THR A 196 -16.55 -4.19 -24.34
CA THR A 196 -17.78 -3.40 -24.54
C THR A 196 -17.95 -2.28 -23.53
N LEU A 197 -17.64 -2.51 -22.25
CA LEU A 197 -17.79 -1.52 -21.19
C LEU A 197 -16.82 -0.33 -21.36
N ASP A 198 -17.24 0.85 -20.91
CA ASP A 198 -16.33 1.98 -20.76
C ASP A 198 -15.30 1.73 -19.64
N TYR A 199 -14.12 2.32 -19.76
CA TYR A 199 -13.07 2.14 -18.76
C TYR A 199 -13.47 2.68 -17.38
N LYS A 200 -14.36 3.69 -17.31
CA LYS A 200 -14.87 4.22 -16.03
C LYS A 200 -15.79 3.23 -15.34
N GLU A 201 -16.66 2.57 -16.09
CA GLU A 201 -17.54 1.51 -15.58
C GLU A 201 -16.72 0.32 -15.04
N ILE A 202 -15.69 -0.10 -15.77
CA ILE A 202 -14.74 -1.11 -15.30
C ILE A 202 -14.06 -0.69 -13.98
N ASN A 203 -13.60 0.57 -13.90
CA ASN A 203 -13.02 1.10 -12.67
C ASN A 203 -14.02 1.09 -11.51
N GLU A 204 -15.27 1.46 -11.74
CA GLU A 204 -16.29 1.51 -10.69
C GLU A 204 -16.57 0.12 -10.13
N ARG A 205 -16.68 -0.89 -10.99
CA ARG A 205 -16.82 -2.30 -10.57
C ARG A 205 -15.62 -2.78 -9.75
N ILE A 206 -14.40 -2.41 -10.16
CA ILE A 206 -13.18 -2.74 -9.40
C ILE A 206 -13.19 -2.04 -8.04
N ASN A 207 -13.49 -0.74 -7.99
CA ASN A 207 -13.55 0.01 -6.72
C ASN A 207 -14.61 -0.57 -5.79
N THR A 208 -15.78 -0.94 -6.31
CA THR A 208 -16.85 -1.59 -5.54
C THR A 208 -16.40 -2.94 -4.99
N ALA A 209 -15.73 -3.76 -5.81
CA ALA A 209 -15.19 -5.05 -5.36
C ALA A 209 -14.09 -4.91 -4.31
N PHE A 210 -13.37 -3.79 -4.30
CA PHE A 210 -12.34 -3.51 -3.31
C PHE A 210 -12.88 -2.88 -2.02
N LYS A 211 -14.19 -2.66 -1.84
CA LYS A 211 -14.73 -2.21 -0.55
C LYS A 211 -14.68 -3.36 0.46
N TYR A 212 -13.78 -3.26 1.43
CA TYR A 212 -13.63 -4.23 2.51
C TYR A 212 -13.25 -3.54 3.83
N ASP A 213 -13.54 -4.21 4.93
CA ASP A 213 -13.20 -3.78 6.28
C ASP A 213 -12.87 -5.00 7.14
N ASP A 214 -11.60 -5.13 7.51
CA ASP A 214 -11.11 -6.30 8.24
C ASP A 214 -11.51 -6.29 9.72
N PHE A 215 -11.73 -5.10 10.31
CA PHE A 215 -12.20 -4.96 11.69
C PHE A 215 -13.69 -5.29 11.80
N ALA A 216 -14.50 -4.83 10.85
CA ALA A 216 -15.91 -5.22 10.75
C ALA A 216 -16.05 -6.73 10.50
N TRP A 217 -15.26 -7.27 9.57
CA TRP A 217 -15.21 -8.72 9.32
C TRP A 217 -14.83 -9.50 10.59
N GLN A 218 -13.83 -9.03 11.35
CA GLN A 218 -13.42 -9.66 12.61
C GLN A 218 -14.59 -9.74 13.59
N LYS A 219 -15.31 -8.64 13.76
CA LYS A 219 -16.46 -8.53 14.68
C LYS A 219 -17.62 -9.44 14.23
N ASP A 220 -18.00 -9.37 12.96
CA ASP A 220 -19.12 -10.14 12.41
C ASP A 220 -18.87 -11.65 12.47
N ARG A 221 -17.63 -12.06 12.22
CA ARG A 221 -17.20 -13.47 12.32
C ARG A 221 -16.85 -13.90 13.75
N LYS A 222 -16.93 -12.99 14.72
CA LYS A 222 -16.59 -13.21 16.14
C LYS A 222 -15.18 -13.79 16.31
N ILE A 223 -14.23 -13.27 15.53
CA ILE A 223 -12.84 -13.71 15.55
C ILE A 223 -12.14 -13.05 16.74
N ARG A 224 -11.97 -13.83 17.81
CA ARG A 224 -11.27 -13.40 19.03
C ARG A 224 -9.76 -13.37 18.80
N ILE A 225 -9.13 -12.23 19.09
CA ILE A 225 -7.68 -12.02 19.06
C ILE A 225 -7.20 -11.67 20.47
N SER A 226 -6.76 -12.68 21.22
CA SER A 226 -6.29 -12.55 22.60
C SER A 226 -4.82 -12.11 22.71
N SER A 227 -4.21 -11.63 21.62
CA SER A 227 -2.84 -11.16 21.67
C SER A 227 -2.72 -9.99 22.66
N PRO A 228 -1.76 -10.01 23.59
CA PRO A 228 -1.55 -8.90 24.52
C PRO A 228 -1.12 -7.64 23.77
N ASP A 229 -0.33 -7.77 22.70
CA ASP A 229 0.22 -6.67 21.89
C ASP A 229 -0.73 -6.16 20.79
N ARG A 230 -2.04 -6.36 20.89
CA ARG A 230 -2.98 -6.11 19.78
C ARG A 230 -3.11 -4.64 19.36
N ALA A 231 -2.89 -3.69 20.27
CA ALA A 231 -2.87 -2.25 19.97
C ALA A 231 -1.44 -1.71 19.77
N LYS A 232 -0.39 -2.46 20.13
CA LYS A 232 1.00 -2.04 19.98
C LYS A 232 1.32 -1.67 18.53
N GLY A 233 1.72 -0.42 18.31
CA GLY A 233 2.02 0.18 17.01
C GLY A 233 0.89 1.04 16.44
N LEU A 234 -0.34 0.93 16.97
CA LEU A 234 -1.52 1.58 16.39
C LEU A 234 -1.44 3.10 16.35
N HIS A 235 -0.73 3.73 17.30
CA HIS A 235 -0.48 5.18 17.30
C HIS A 235 0.24 5.71 16.05
N LYS A 236 0.93 4.86 15.29
CA LYS A 236 1.51 5.25 14.01
C LYS A 236 0.43 5.53 12.97
N VAL A 237 -0.66 4.76 13.00
CA VAL A 237 -1.84 4.97 12.16
C VAL A 237 -2.70 6.07 12.75
N LEU A 238 -3.05 5.96 14.05
CA LEU A 238 -3.89 6.90 14.77
C LEU A 238 -3.03 7.92 15.53
N TYR A 239 -2.51 8.91 14.80
CA TYR A 239 -1.52 9.87 15.30
C TYR A 239 -2.14 11.15 15.87
N HIS A 240 -3.43 11.39 15.67
CA HIS A 240 -4.13 12.62 16.06
C HIS A 240 -5.20 12.29 17.12
N CYS A 241 -5.12 12.97 18.27
CA CYS A 241 -6.03 12.73 19.38
C CYS A 241 -7.42 13.34 19.12
N PRO A 242 -8.53 12.57 19.16
CA PRO A 242 -9.87 13.06 18.88
C PRO A 242 -10.50 13.78 20.08
N ASN A 243 -9.88 13.70 21.26
CA ASN A 243 -10.34 14.37 22.47
C ASN A 243 -9.75 15.79 22.62
N CYS A 244 -8.45 15.97 22.40
CA CYS A 244 -7.77 17.25 22.58
C CYS A 244 -7.17 17.85 21.30
N TYR A 245 -7.32 17.19 20.14
CA TYR A 245 -6.80 17.63 18.85
C TYR A 245 -5.27 17.76 18.77
N ALA A 246 -4.54 17.27 19.77
CA ALA A 246 -3.08 17.21 19.72
C ALA A 246 -2.64 16.13 18.72
N GLN A 247 -1.75 16.50 17.79
CA GLN A 247 -1.14 15.60 16.81
C GLN A 247 0.20 15.07 17.31
N TYR A 248 0.58 13.87 16.89
CA TYR A 248 1.89 13.25 17.14
C TYR A 248 2.21 12.95 18.62
N HIS A 249 1.19 13.04 19.49
CA HIS A 249 1.29 12.70 20.91
C HIS A 249 0.55 11.41 21.26
N MET A 250 -0.01 10.72 20.28
CA MET A 250 -0.60 9.40 20.47
C MET A 250 0.49 8.35 20.66
N MET A 251 0.27 7.43 21.59
CA MET A 251 1.16 6.33 21.94
C MET A 251 0.35 5.06 22.12
N SER A 252 0.96 3.90 21.90
CA SER A 252 0.28 2.61 22.09
C SER A 252 1.21 1.55 22.64
N GLY A 253 0.66 0.61 23.40
CA GLY A 253 1.38 -0.50 24.00
C GLY A 253 0.38 -1.55 24.45
N GLU A 254 0.77 -2.82 24.37
CA GLU A 254 -0.13 -3.94 24.67
C GLU A 254 -1.47 -3.80 23.92
N ASN A 255 -2.58 -3.66 24.65
CA ASN A 255 -3.93 -3.48 24.15
C ASN A 255 -4.46 -2.06 24.37
N ARG A 256 -3.58 -1.09 24.65
CA ARG A 256 -3.97 0.30 24.94
C ARG A 256 -3.41 1.29 23.93
N LEU A 257 -4.12 2.40 23.81
CA LEU A 257 -3.75 3.60 23.10
C LEU A 257 -3.95 4.78 24.06
N TRP A 258 -3.05 5.76 24.10
CA TRP A 258 -3.18 6.92 24.97
C TRP A 258 -2.59 8.17 24.34
N CYS A 259 -3.04 9.33 24.82
CA CYS A 259 -2.51 10.62 24.39
C CYS A 259 -1.56 11.18 25.44
N ASN A 260 -0.30 11.44 25.10
CA ASN A 260 0.66 12.08 26.02
C ASN A 260 0.32 13.54 26.34
N SER A 261 -0.54 14.20 25.56
CA SER A 261 -0.98 15.59 25.79
C SER A 261 -2.10 15.67 26.82
N CYS A 262 -3.27 15.05 26.58
CA CYS A 262 -4.42 15.11 27.51
C CYS A 262 -4.56 13.90 28.45
N LYS A 263 -3.66 12.92 28.36
CA LYS A 263 -3.63 11.69 29.19
C LYS A 263 -4.84 10.77 29.05
N LYS A 264 -5.75 11.02 28.10
CA LYS A 264 -6.85 10.11 27.81
C LYS A 264 -6.33 8.78 27.28
N GLU A 265 -6.98 7.69 27.70
CA GLU A 265 -6.65 6.32 27.32
C GLU A 265 -7.86 5.62 26.69
N TRP A 266 -7.57 4.74 25.73
CA TRP A 266 -8.49 3.81 25.11
C TRP A 266 -7.93 2.40 25.20
N GLN A 267 -8.81 1.43 25.42
CA GLN A 267 -8.50 0.02 25.40
C GLN A 267 -9.09 -0.63 24.15
N MET A 268 -8.27 -1.45 23.48
CA MET A 268 -8.68 -2.29 22.36
C MET A 268 -9.22 -3.63 22.88
N SER A 269 -10.44 -3.96 22.52
CA SER A 269 -11.06 -5.26 22.82
C SER A 269 -10.38 -6.38 22.03
N GLU A 270 -10.69 -7.64 22.37
CA GLU A 270 -10.22 -8.79 21.59
C GLU A 270 -10.95 -8.94 20.23
N TYR A 271 -11.94 -8.08 19.96
CA TYR A 271 -12.70 -8.02 18.71
C TYR A 271 -12.37 -6.79 17.84
N GLY A 272 -11.34 -6.03 18.21
CA GLY A 272 -10.84 -4.91 17.40
C GLY A 272 -11.48 -3.56 17.69
N GLU A 273 -12.37 -3.48 18.67
CA GLU A 273 -13.06 -2.23 19.04
C GLU A 273 -12.26 -1.44 20.07
N LEU A 274 -12.31 -0.11 19.99
CA LEU A 274 -11.75 0.80 20.99
C LEU A 274 -12.83 1.26 21.97
N SER A 275 -12.45 1.43 23.23
CA SER A 275 -13.31 2.02 24.27
C SER A 275 -12.46 2.90 25.17
N ALA A 276 -12.92 4.13 25.44
CA ALA A 276 -12.25 4.99 26.39
C ALA A 276 -12.27 4.35 27.78
N VAL A 277 -11.14 4.41 28.49
CA VAL A 277 -11.06 3.90 29.87
C VAL A 277 -11.90 4.78 30.80
N THR A 278 -11.94 6.09 30.52
CA THR A 278 -12.78 7.07 31.22
C THR A 278 -13.41 8.05 30.23
N GLY A 279 -14.65 8.45 30.50
CA GLY A 279 -15.39 9.42 29.68
C GLY A 279 -15.95 8.83 28.37
N LYS A 280 -16.21 9.69 27.39
CA LYS A 280 -16.79 9.32 26.10
C LYS A 280 -15.79 8.56 25.23
N THR A 281 -16.24 7.51 24.54
CA THR A 281 -15.50 6.91 23.42
C THR A 281 -15.83 7.69 22.14
N GLU A 282 -14.86 8.38 21.54
CA GLU A 282 -15.05 9.13 20.29
C GLU A 282 -15.29 8.20 19.10
N PHE A 283 -14.48 7.16 18.99
CA PHE A 283 -14.50 6.19 17.91
C PHE A 283 -14.33 4.79 18.49
N THR A 284 -15.35 3.95 18.32
CA THR A 284 -15.27 2.53 18.67
C THR A 284 -14.60 1.73 17.56
N HIS A 285 -14.83 2.12 16.31
CA HIS A 285 -14.26 1.48 15.13
C HIS A 285 -12.97 2.20 14.70
N ILE A 286 -11.87 1.46 14.58
CA ILE A 286 -10.54 2.02 14.28
C ILE A 286 -10.51 2.76 12.92
N PRO A 287 -11.10 2.23 11.83
CA PRO A 287 -11.23 2.94 10.56
C PRO A 287 -11.94 4.29 10.66
N ASP A 288 -12.93 4.47 11.55
CA ASP A 288 -13.64 5.75 11.69
C ASP A 288 -12.72 6.84 12.22
N TRP A 289 -11.84 6.50 13.17
CA TRP A 289 -10.83 7.43 13.67
C TRP A 289 -9.87 7.80 12.52
N TYR A 290 -9.35 6.81 11.79
CA TYR A 290 -8.43 7.06 10.66
C TYR A 290 -9.04 7.96 9.57
N GLU A 291 -10.32 7.77 9.23
CA GLU A 291 -11.01 8.63 8.26
C GLU A 291 -11.33 10.02 8.83
N TRP A 292 -11.56 10.15 10.14
CA TRP A 292 -11.59 11.45 10.80
C TRP A 292 -10.25 12.18 10.68
N GLU A 293 -9.11 11.50 10.85
CA GLU A 293 -7.79 12.10 10.65
C GLU A 293 -7.58 12.59 9.23
N ARG A 294 -8.01 11.80 8.23
CA ARG A 294 -8.01 12.20 6.82
C ARG A 294 -8.80 13.50 6.61
N GLU A 295 -9.98 13.61 7.21
CA GLU A 295 -10.81 14.81 7.11
C GLU A 295 -10.13 16.03 7.79
N GLN A 296 -9.43 15.83 8.90
CA GLN A 296 -8.63 16.92 9.51
C GLN A 296 -7.50 17.37 8.58
N VAL A 297 -6.80 16.42 7.93
CA VAL A 297 -5.75 16.73 6.96
C VAL A 297 -6.30 17.50 5.76
N ARG A 298 -7.45 17.08 5.21
CA ARG A 298 -8.13 17.81 4.13
C ARG A 298 -8.40 19.26 4.52
N LYS A 299 -8.97 19.50 5.71
CA LYS A 299 -9.26 20.84 6.23
C LYS A 299 -8.00 21.70 6.35
N GLU A 300 -6.88 21.14 6.80
CA GLU A 300 -5.60 21.88 6.84
C GLU A 300 -5.11 22.27 5.44
N ILE A 301 -5.26 21.40 4.45
CA ILE A 301 -4.87 21.69 3.06
C ILE A 301 -5.78 22.78 2.47
N GLU A 302 -7.09 22.67 2.66
CA GLU A 302 -8.07 23.64 2.16
C GLU A 302 -7.91 25.02 2.79
N ARG A 303 -7.46 25.10 4.05
CA ARG A 303 -7.13 26.36 4.74
C ARG A 303 -5.74 26.89 4.39
N GLY A 304 -4.96 26.17 3.59
CA GLY A 304 -3.58 26.53 3.25
C GLY A 304 -2.57 26.36 4.40
N THR A 305 -2.95 25.74 5.52
CA THR A 305 -2.12 25.58 6.72
C THR A 305 -1.29 24.29 6.70
N TYR A 306 -1.57 23.35 5.80
CA TYR A 306 -0.76 22.14 5.67
C TYR A 306 0.60 22.44 5.02
N ARG A 307 1.67 22.13 5.75
CA ARG A 307 3.04 22.06 5.24
C ARG A 307 3.82 21.06 6.09
N PHE A 308 4.59 20.20 5.44
CA PHE A 308 5.58 19.36 6.10
C PHE A 308 6.97 19.72 5.61
N GLU A 309 7.90 19.94 6.53
CA GLU A 309 9.28 20.29 6.23
C GLU A 309 10.19 19.64 7.28
N SER A 310 11.24 18.95 6.84
CA SER A 310 12.18 18.28 7.73
C SER A 310 13.55 18.14 7.09
N GLU A 311 14.59 18.21 7.92
CA GLU A 311 15.85 17.54 7.58
C GLU A 311 15.61 16.02 7.52
N VAL A 312 16.29 15.35 6.60
CA VAL A 312 16.08 13.93 6.32
C VAL A 312 17.41 13.21 6.13
N ASN A 313 17.46 11.93 6.47
CA ASN A 313 18.45 11.01 5.90
C ASN A 313 17.86 10.39 4.64
N VAL A 314 18.67 10.21 3.61
CA VAL A 314 18.20 9.71 2.31
C VAL A 314 19.01 8.48 1.90
N ASP A 315 18.32 7.39 1.64
CA ASP A 315 18.87 6.22 0.94
C ASP A 315 18.23 6.14 -0.45
N THR A 316 19.02 5.88 -1.49
CA THR A 316 18.52 5.59 -2.83
C THR A 316 18.60 4.10 -3.15
N LEU A 317 17.66 3.60 -3.95
CA LEU A 317 17.56 2.22 -4.42
C LEU A 317 17.49 2.18 -5.95
N PRO A 318 18.65 2.35 -6.63
CA PRO A 318 18.71 2.43 -8.08
C PRO A 318 18.58 1.05 -8.75
N ASN A 319 18.91 -0.02 -8.03
CA ASN A 319 18.89 -1.40 -8.54
C ASN A 319 18.77 -2.44 -7.42
N ALA A 320 18.86 -3.72 -7.78
CA ALA A 320 18.71 -4.85 -6.87
C ALA A 320 19.95 -5.16 -5.98
N LYS A 321 21.06 -4.41 -6.11
CA LYS A 321 22.26 -4.57 -5.28
C LYS A 321 22.04 -4.05 -3.85
N GLY A 322 21.09 -3.13 -3.66
CA GLY A 322 20.72 -2.59 -2.34
C GLY A 322 20.78 -1.07 -2.28
N PHE A 323 20.66 -0.55 -1.06
CA PHE A 323 20.61 0.88 -0.77
C PHE A 323 21.98 1.55 -0.91
N ILE A 324 21.99 2.78 -1.42
CA ILE A 324 23.12 3.69 -1.41
C ILE A 324 22.73 4.88 -0.53
N ASN A 325 23.48 5.13 0.53
CA ASN A 325 23.24 6.25 1.41
C ASN A 325 23.68 7.56 0.71
N LEU A 326 22.73 8.47 0.51
CA LEU A 326 22.97 9.79 -0.06
C LEU A 326 23.30 10.86 0.99
N GLY A 327 23.27 10.51 2.28
CA GLY A 327 23.52 11.41 3.38
C GLY A 327 22.28 12.23 3.77
N LYS A 328 22.53 13.44 4.28
CA LYS A 328 21.48 14.37 4.73
C LYS A 328 20.87 15.13 3.56
N GLY A 329 19.61 15.50 3.70
CA GLY A 329 18.90 16.37 2.78
C GLY A 329 17.77 17.12 3.47
N LYS A 330 16.95 17.79 2.66
CA LYS A 330 15.76 18.53 3.07
C LYS A 330 14.57 18.03 2.27
N LEU A 331 13.49 17.68 2.96
CA LEU A 331 12.22 17.30 2.34
C LEU A 331 11.16 18.36 2.67
N ILE A 332 10.47 18.83 1.64
CA ILE A 332 9.28 19.66 1.73
C ILE A 332 8.12 18.91 1.09
N HIS A 333 6.95 18.94 1.74
CA HIS A 333 5.69 18.47 1.18
C HIS A 333 4.57 19.46 1.49
N ASP A 334 3.97 20.00 0.44
CA ASP A 334 2.85 20.94 0.49
C ASP A 334 1.91 20.73 -0.69
N ILE A 335 0.97 21.66 -0.94
CA ILE A 335 0.00 21.56 -2.03
C ILE A 335 0.66 21.32 -3.40
N ASN A 336 1.89 21.76 -3.62
CA ASN A 336 2.59 21.57 -4.89
C ASN A 336 3.11 20.15 -5.08
N GLY A 337 3.21 19.36 -4.00
CA GLY A 337 3.75 18.01 -3.96
C GLY A 337 5.04 17.94 -3.15
N PHE A 338 5.94 17.04 -3.55
CA PHE A 338 7.21 16.80 -2.85
C PHE A 338 8.37 17.53 -3.52
N LEU A 339 9.27 18.08 -2.70
CA LEU A 339 10.60 18.55 -3.08
C LEU A 339 11.62 17.96 -2.11
N LEU A 340 12.51 17.11 -2.63
CA LEU A 340 13.66 16.56 -1.92
C LEU A 340 14.94 17.16 -2.49
N GLU A 341 15.75 17.77 -1.63
CA GLU A 341 17.03 18.35 -2.01
C GLU A 341 18.14 17.82 -1.11
N GLY A 342 19.34 17.69 -1.66
CA GLY A 342 20.52 17.27 -0.90
C GLY A 342 21.78 17.35 -1.72
N GLU A 343 22.87 16.85 -1.16
CA GLU A 343 24.16 16.80 -1.82
C GLU A 343 24.76 15.40 -1.69
N TYR A 344 25.35 14.88 -2.77
CA TYR A 344 26.07 13.61 -2.75
C TYR A 344 27.40 13.76 -3.48
N GLN A 345 28.50 13.47 -2.77
CA GLN A 345 29.87 13.58 -3.29
C GLN A 345 30.18 14.95 -3.92
N GLY A 346 29.80 16.05 -3.24
CA GLY A 346 30.04 17.42 -3.74
C GLY A 346 29.09 17.86 -4.85
N LYS A 347 28.06 17.06 -5.19
CA LYS A 347 27.10 17.37 -6.25
C LYS A 347 25.69 17.53 -5.69
N PRO A 348 25.04 18.68 -5.89
CA PRO A 348 23.66 18.86 -5.46
C PRO A 348 22.72 18.00 -6.29
N TYR A 349 21.66 17.48 -5.66
CA TYR A 349 20.55 16.80 -6.32
C TYR A 349 19.21 17.35 -5.85
N SER A 350 18.22 17.28 -6.74
CA SER A 350 16.84 17.68 -6.44
C SER A 350 15.88 16.71 -7.12
N VAL A 351 14.87 16.26 -6.38
CA VAL A 351 13.78 15.40 -6.83
C VAL A 351 12.47 16.11 -6.52
N SER A 352 11.71 16.44 -7.57
CA SER A 352 10.39 17.04 -7.42
C SER A 352 9.32 16.12 -8.00
N ILE A 353 8.25 15.90 -7.23
CA ILE A 353 7.08 15.14 -7.65
C ILE A 353 5.84 16.01 -7.43
N SER A 354 5.15 16.36 -8.51
CA SER A 354 3.99 17.22 -8.44
C SER A 354 2.80 16.53 -7.76
N GLY A 355 2.10 17.27 -6.89
CA GLY A 355 0.82 16.88 -6.29
C GLY A 355 -0.26 16.55 -7.34
N LYS A 356 -0.14 17.07 -8.58
CA LYS A 356 -1.03 16.71 -9.69
C LYS A 356 -0.85 15.28 -10.19
N SER A 357 0.35 14.72 -10.04
CA SER A 357 0.74 13.45 -10.66
C SER A 357 0.73 12.27 -9.69
N LEU A 358 0.87 12.53 -8.39
CA LEU A 358 1.08 11.49 -7.37
C LEU A 358 -0.21 11.23 -6.59
N TYR A 359 -0.90 10.14 -6.93
CA TYR A 359 -2.21 9.83 -6.32
C TYR A 359 -2.11 9.30 -4.89
N SER A 360 -0.93 8.82 -4.48
CA SER A 360 -0.59 8.40 -3.12
C SER A 360 0.92 8.20 -3.03
N CYS A 361 1.47 8.12 -1.82
CA CYS A 361 2.88 7.79 -1.59
C CYS A 361 3.02 6.49 -0.79
N HIS A 362 4.18 5.84 -0.91
CA HIS A 362 4.51 4.71 -0.06
C HIS A 362 5.11 5.21 1.25
N ILE A 363 4.74 4.56 2.35
CA ILE A 363 5.29 4.85 3.67
C ILE A 363 5.65 3.55 4.35
N GLU A 364 6.61 3.61 5.28
CA GLU A 364 7.02 2.48 6.09
C GLU A 364 7.13 2.88 7.55
N TYR A 365 6.75 1.97 8.44
CA TYR A 365 6.92 2.13 9.87
C TYR A 365 8.18 1.41 10.34
N ASN A 366 9.14 2.17 10.87
CA ASN A 366 10.43 1.67 11.35
C ASN A 366 11.14 0.75 10.34
N TYR A 367 11.27 1.19 9.08
CA TYR A 367 11.76 0.35 8.00
C TYR A 367 13.17 -0.18 8.29
N LEU A 368 13.34 -1.50 8.25
CA LEU A 368 14.58 -2.21 8.54
C LEU A 368 15.22 -1.88 9.91
N GLY A 369 14.49 -1.24 10.83
CA GLY A 369 15.00 -0.83 12.14
C GLY A 369 16.15 0.19 12.10
N LYS A 370 16.31 0.94 11.00
CA LYS A 370 17.45 1.86 10.81
C LYS A 370 17.22 3.25 11.40
N TYR A 371 16.43 4.08 10.70
CA TYR A 371 16.26 5.50 11.01
C TYR A 371 14.81 5.87 11.40
N GLY A 372 13.98 4.86 11.72
CA GLY A 372 12.57 5.07 12.05
C GLY A 372 11.64 5.03 10.85
N ASP A 373 10.54 5.77 10.92
CA ASP A 373 9.51 5.81 9.89
C ASP A 373 10.00 6.56 8.65
N CYS A 374 9.61 6.09 7.46
CA CYS A 374 10.13 6.66 6.22
C CYS A 374 9.07 6.81 5.13
N ILE A 375 9.37 7.70 4.19
CA ILE A 375 8.59 7.96 2.99
C ILE A 375 9.39 7.38 1.81
N ASP A 376 8.72 6.65 0.94
CA ASP A 376 9.31 6.06 -0.26
C ASP A 376 8.74 6.79 -1.49
N LEU A 377 9.61 7.60 -2.12
CA LEU A 377 9.31 8.37 -3.33
C LEU A 377 10.00 7.75 -4.54
N ASN A 378 9.23 7.58 -5.62
CA ASN A 378 9.65 6.80 -6.78
C ASN A 378 9.67 7.67 -8.04
N THR A 379 10.76 7.58 -8.81
CA THR A 379 10.82 8.01 -10.21
C THR A 379 10.82 6.78 -11.12
N LEU A 380 10.86 6.95 -12.45
CA LEU A 380 10.96 5.80 -13.36
C LEU A 380 12.31 5.08 -13.25
N THR A 381 13.37 5.78 -12.84
CA THR A 381 14.74 5.25 -12.82
C THR A 381 15.25 4.97 -11.40
N ASP A 382 14.64 5.56 -10.38
CA ASP A 382 15.13 5.49 -8.99
C ASP A 382 14.03 5.46 -7.93
N THR A 383 14.38 5.02 -6.72
CA THR A 383 13.51 5.03 -5.54
C THR A 383 14.28 5.61 -4.34
N TYR A 384 13.68 6.59 -3.66
CA TYR A 384 14.27 7.30 -2.53
C TYR A 384 13.53 6.94 -1.25
N TYR A 385 14.25 6.37 -0.29
CA TYR A 385 13.81 6.13 1.07
C TYR A 385 14.27 7.30 1.93
N ILE A 386 13.31 8.05 2.43
CA ILE A 386 13.53 9.35 3.05
C ILE A 386 13.07 9.27 4.51
N TYR A 387 13.99 9.52 5.44
CA TYR A 387 13.79 9.34 6.87
C TYR A 387 13.82 10.69 7.59
N PRO A 388 12.65 11.29 7.91
CA PRO A 388 12.58 12.54 8.65
C PRO A 388 13.27 12.47 10.01
N GLN A 389 13.93 13.56 10.38
CA GLN A 389 14.69 13.70 11.63
C GLN A 389 13.98 14.55 12.70
N CYS A 390 12.75 15.03 12.42
CA CYS A 390 11.97 15.79 13.38
C CYS A 390 11.34 14.90 14.46
N ASN A 391 11.17 15.44 15.68
CA ASN A 391 10.69 14.68 16.85
C ASN A 391 9.16 14.42 16.84
N HIS A 392 8.40 15.18 16.04
CA HIS A 392 6.93 15.12 16.02
C HIS A 392 6.42 15.14 14.58
N PHE A 393 6.24 13.97 14.00
CA PHE A 393 5.63 13.80 12.69
C PHE A 393 4.90 12.47 12.59
N SER A 394 4.12 12.32 11.52
CA SER A 394 3.51 11.05 11.14
C SER A 394 3.59 10.88 9.63
N VAL A 395 4.24 9.80 9.20
CA VAL A 395 4.24 9.42 7.78
C VAL A 395 2.82 9.10 7.29
N THR A 396 1.91 8.69 8.18
CA THR A 396 0.48 8.51 7.89
C THR A 396 -0.17 9.82 7.50
N LYS A 397 0.11 10.92 8.22
CA LYS A 397 -0.37 12.26 7.85
C LYS A 397 0.10 12.63 6.44
N ILE A 398 1.36 12.36 6.13
CA ILE A 398 1.95 12.66 4.81
C ILE A 398 1.27 11.83 3.71
N ALA A 399 1.01 10.55 3.96
CA ALA A 399 0.27 9.69 3.04
C ALA A 399 -1.17 10.17 2.80
N LEU A 400 -1.89 10.52 3.87
CA LEU A 400 -3.24 11.10 3.79
C LEU A 400 -3.22 12.42 3.02
N ALA A 401 -2.26 13.31 3.32
CA ALA A 401 -2.13 14.58 2.65
C ALA A 401 -1.83 14.42 1.17
N THR A 402 -0.96 13.47 0.78
CA THR A 402 -0.66 13.18 -0.62
C THR A 402 -1.93 12.83 -1.40
N GLU A 403 -2.78 11.98 -0.83
CA GLU A 403 -4.04 11.55 -1.45
C GLU A 403 -5.05 12.71 -1.57
N GLU A 404 -5.18 13.53 -0.53
CA GLU A 404 -6.11 14.66 -0.54
C GLU A 404 -5.62 15.80 -1.45
N ILE A 405 -4.32 16.12 -1.46
CA ILE A 405 -3.70 17.06 -2.40
C ILE A 405 -3.99 16.63 -3.84
N TYR A 406 -3.81 15.34 -4.16
CA TYR A 406 -4.10 14.82 -5.50
C TYR A 406 -5.57 15.00 -5.90
N LYS A 407 -6.50 14.70 -4.99
CA LYS A 407 -7.94 14.89 -5.22
C LYS A 407 -8.25 16.37 -5.45
N ILE A 408 -7.72 17.26 -4.63
CA ILE A 408 -7.93 18.71 -4.73
C ILE A 408 -7.42 19.24 -6.08
N TRP A 409 -6.25 18.81 -6.56
CA TRP A 409 -5.72 19.16 -7.88
C TRP A 409 -6.63 18.76 -9.06
N ARG A 410 -7.50 17.77 -8.86
CA ARG A 410 -8.50 17.33 -9.86
C ARG A 410 -9.81 18.09 -9.78
N THR A 411 -9.94 19.01 -8.82
CA THR A 411 -11.07 19.92 -8.69
C THR A 411 -10.66 21.36 -9.00
N SER A 412 -11.64 22.24 -9.21
CA SER A 412 -11.37 23.67 -9.39
C SER A 412 -10.81 24.37 -8.14
N HIS A 413 -10.92 23.74 -6.96
CA HIS A 413 -10.60 24.34 -5.66
C HIS A 413 -9.10 24.67 -5.49
N VAL A 414 -8.20 23.98 -6.20
CA VAL A 414 -6.77 24.23 -6.06
C VAL A 414 -6.36 25.67 -6.42
N LYS A 415 -7.06 26.32 -7.36
CA LYS A 415 -6.78 27.71 -7.74
C LYS A 415 -7.05 28.69 -6.58
N VAL A 416 -8.05 28.40 -5.75
CA VAL A 416 -8.41 29.22 -4.59
C VAL A 416 -7.32 29.13 -3.53
N ILE A 417 -6.89 27.90 -3.19
CA ILE A 417 -5.85 27.67 -2.19
C ILE A 417 -4.54 28.34 -2.59
N LEU A 418 -4.11 28.17 -3.85
CA LEU A 418 -2.89 28.81 -4.36
C LEU A 418 -2.97 30.33 -4.36
N SER A 419 -4.15 30.92 -4.57
CA SER A 419 -4.32 32.38 -4.49
C SER A 419 -4.23 32.90 -3.06
N GLN A 420 -4.67 32.11 -2.06
CA GLN A 420 -4.60 32.46 -0.64
C GLN A 420 -3.20 32.32 -0.05
N GLN A 421 -2.35 31.44 -0.59
CA GLN A 421 -0.96 31.28 -0.15
C GLN A 421 0.00 32.32 -0.73
N ASN A 422 -0.38 32.95 -1.84
CA ASN A 422 0.41 34.00 -2.50
C ASN A 422 -0.03 35.43 -2.13
N ALA A 423 -1.08 35.56 -1.33
CA ALA A 423 -1.55 36.80 -0.72
C ALA A 423 -1.00 36.89 0.71
#